data_AF-A0A1M7KYU6-F1
#
_entry.id   AF-A0A1M7KYU6-F1
#
_cell.length_a   1.000
_cell.length_b   1.000
_cell.length_c   1.000
_cell.angle_alpha   90.00
_cell.angle_beta   90.00
_cell.angle_gamma   90.00
#
_symmetry.space_group_name_H-M   'P 1'
#
loop_
_entity.id
_entity.type
_entity.pdbx_description
1 polymer ?
#
loop_
_entity_poly.entity_id
_entity_poly.type
_entity_poly.pdbx_seq_one_letter_code
_entity_poly.pdbx_strand_id
1 'polypeptide(L)'
;MYVYQLEKEQVVAFITGFETGSGGEVNISEQVSEWLKTEHRITKSNPGWPGQVQQYADQKGIGWFNAFNEIVSTILHLQTQ
;
A
#
# COMPACT_ATOMS: atom_id res chain seq x y z
N MET A 1 13.64 8.27 24.67
CA MET A 1 14.04 8.02 23.28
C MET A 1 12.82 8.30 22.42
N TYR A 2 12.84 9.36 21.62
CA TYR A 2 11.71 9.70 20.74
C TYR A 2 11.77 8.75 19.54
N VAL A 3 10.92 7.73 19.55
CA VAL A 3 10.74 6.86 18.37
C VAL A 3 9.85 7.66 17.43
N TYR A 4 10.40 8.09 16.31
CA TYR A 4 9.65 8.79 15.28
C TYR A 4 8.51 7.90 14.81
N GLN A 5 7.26 8.33 15.05
CA GLN A 5 6.10 7.66 14.48
C GLN A 5 6.03 8.04 13.00
N LEU A 6 6.17 7.04 12.14
CA LEU A 6 5.92 7.24 10.72
C LEU A 6 4.42 7.45 10.56
N GLU A 7 4.03 8.54 9.90
CA GLU A 7 2.63 8.82 9.58
C GLU A 7 2.28 8.25 8.20
N LYS A 8 1.02 7.84 8.02
CA LYS A 8 0.52 7.25 6.77
C LYS A 8 0.85 8.13 5.56
N GLU A 9 0.68 9.43 5.72
CA GLU A 9 0.88 10.45 4.68
C GLU A 9 2.34 10.45 4.19
N GLN A 10 3.29 10.10 5.05
CA GLN A 10 4.71 10.05 4.68
C GLN A 10 5.02 8.85 3.80
N VAL A 11 4.38 7.70 4.07
CA VAL A 11 4.48 6.53 3.18
C VAL A 11 3.88 6.86 1.83
N VAL A 12 2.68 7.46 1.83
CA VAL A 12 2.00 7.82 0.58
C VAL A 12 2.87 8.78 -0.23
N ALA A 13 3.39 9.85 0.38
CA ALA A 13 4.27 10.81 -0.28
C ALA A 13 5.57 10.15 -0.79
N PHE A 14 6.17 9.26 0.00
CA PHE A 14 7.36 8.52 -0.42
C PHE A 14 7.10 7.66 -1.65
N ILE A 15 6.04 6.84 -1.63
CA ILE A 15 5.69 5.97 -2.75
C ILE A 15 5.40 6.81 -4.00
N THR A 16 4.58 7.86 -3.88
CA THR A 16 4.28 8.75 -5.02
C THR A 16 5.55 9.40 -5.58
N GLY A 17 6.45 9.87 -4.71
CA GLY A 17 7.73 10.46 -5.13
C GLY A 17 8.64 9.45 -5.82
N PHE A 18 8.70 8.22 -5.30
CA PHE A 18 9.48 7.13 -5.86
C PHE A 18 8.99 6.70 -7.24
N GLU A 19 7.68 6.49 -7.40
CA GLU A 19 7.06 6.13 -8.68
C GLU A 19 7.30 7.23 -9.73
N THR A 20 7.11 8.49 -9.33
CA THR A 20 7.37 9.65 -10.21
C THR A 20 8.85 9.70 -10.61
N GLY A 21 9.76 9.50 -9.67
CA GLY A 21 11.21 9.51 -9.92
C GLY A 21 11.69 8.35 -10.79
N SER A 22 10.99 7.22 -10.77
CA SER A 22 11.28 6.05 -11.62
C SER A 22 10.79 6.19 -13.07
N GLY A 23 10.18 7.32 -13.45
CA GLY A 23 9.63 7.50 -14.79
C GLY A 23 8.43 6.58 -15.09
N GLY A 24 7.76 6.07 -14.05
CA GLY A 24 6.63 5.14 -14.19
C GLY A 24 7.03 3.68 -14.45
N GLU A 25 8.33 3.34 -14.38
CA GLU A 25 8.79 1.94 -14.46
C GLU A 25 8.34 1.13 -13.25
N VAL A 26 8.17 1.78 -12.09
CA VAL A 26 7.64 1.17 -10.87
C VAL A 26 6.28 1.76 -10.53
N ASN A 27 5.29 0.88 -10.33
CA ASN A 27 3.89 1.24 -10.05
C ASN A 27 3.37 0.43 -8.84
N ILE A 28 3.92 0.68 -7.65
CA ILE A 28 3.52 0.03 -6.38
C ILE A 28 2.06 0.34 -6.05
N SER A 29 1.64 1.60 -6.20
CA SER A 29 0.27 2.05 -5.93
C SER A 29 -0.78 1.29 -6.76
N GLU A 30 -0.47 1.01 -8.02
CA GLU A 30 -1.34 0.21 -8.89
C GLU A 30 -1.30 -1.27 -8.52
N GLN A 31 -0.11 -1.82 -8.24
CA GLN A 31 0.04 -3.22 -7.82
C GLN A 31 -0.73 -3.49 -6.51
N VAL A 32 -0.64 -2.60 -5.53
CA VAL A 32 -1.43 -2.65 -4.30
C VAL A 32 -2.92 -2.59 -4.60
N SER A 33 -3.34 -1.64 -5.46
CA SER A 33 -4.76 -1.49 -5.82
C SER A 33 -5.33 -2.73 -6.49
N GLU A 34 -4.57 -3.33 -7.42
CA GLU A 34 -5.03 -4.50 -8.17
C GLU A 34 -5.06 -5.74 -7.28
N TRP A 35 -4.02 -5.97 -6.47
CA TRP A 35 -4.02 -7.10 -5.52
C TRP A 35 -5.19 -7.01 -4.53
N LEU A 36 -5.47 -5.82 -3.98
CA LEU A 36 -6.61 -5.60 -3.09
C LEU A 36 -7.95 -5.84 -3.80
N LYS A 37 -8.04 -5.50 -5.08
CA LYS A 37 -9.22 -5.74 -5.90
C LYS A 37 -9.39 -7.23 -6.24
N THR A 38 -8.34 -7.95 -6.61
CA THR A 38 -8.43 -9.36 -7.01
C THR A 38 -8.63 -10.29 -5.81
N GLU A 39 -7.81 -10.13 -4.76
CA GLU A 39 -7.80 -11.06 -3.62
C GLU A 39 -8.85 -10.72 -2.57
N HIS A 40 -9.15 -9.43 -2.40
CA HIS A 40 -10.01 -8.96 -1.30
C HIS A 40 -11.28 -8.26 -1.78
N ARG A 41 -11.49 -8.12 -3.09
CA ARG A 41 -12.65 -7.42 -3.70
C ARG A 41 -12.79 -5.98 -3.20
N ILE A 42 -11.68 -5.38 -2.76
CA ILE A 42 -11.62 -3.99 -2.32
C ILE A 42 -11.36 -3.13 -3.56
N THR A 43 -12.40 -2.49 -4.07
CA THR A 43 -12.31 -1.64 -5.27
C THR A 43 -11.70 -0.28 -4.96
N LYS A 44 -11.16 0.39 -5.98
CA LYS A 44 -10.63 1.76 -5.87
C LYS A 44 -11.72 2.67 -5.30
N SER A 45 -11.43 3.24 -4.14
CA SER A 45 -12.23 4.27 -3.47
C SER A 45 -11.47 5.60 -3.51
N ASN A 46 -12.09 6.72 -3.17
CA ASN A 46 -11.36 7.95 -2.83
C ASN A 46 -10.94 7.83 -1.37
N PRO A 47 -9.64 7.89 -0.96
CA PRO A 47 -8.47 8.53 -1.60
C PRO A 47 -7.51 7.64 -2.41
N GLY A 48 -7.98 6.57 -3.03
CA GLY A 48 -7.20 5.66 -3.87
C GLY A 48 -6.66 4.47 -3.08
N TRP A 49 -5.49 3.96 -3.48
CA TRP A 49 -4.82 2.84 -2.82
C TRP A 49 -4.63 3.03 -1.30
N PRO A 50 -4.38 4.24 -0.73
CA PRO A 50 -4.25 4.39 0.71
C PRO A 50 -5.58 4.18 1.44
N GLY A 51 -6.69 4.47 0.78
CA GLY A 51 -8.05 4.18 1.26
C GLY A 51 -8.37 2.70 1.21
N GLN A 52 -7.95 2.02 0.14
CA GLN A 52 -8.10 0.57 0.01
C GLN A 52 -7.30 -0.19 1.08
N VAL A 53 -6.07 0.25 1.37
CA VAL A 53 -5.26 -0.31 2.47
C VAL A 53 -5.94 -0.09 3.83
N GLN A 54 -6.57 1.07 4.04
CA GLN A 54 -7.33 1.30 5.27
C GLN A 54 -8.51 0.33 5.39
N GLN A 55 -9.29 0.16 4.34
CA GLN A 55 -10.40 -0.78 4.33
C GLN A 55 -9.95 -2.22 4.59
N TYR A 56 -8.80 -2.62 4.03
CA TYR A 56 -8.19 -3.92 4.32
C TYR A 56 -7.78 -4.05 5.79
N ALA A 57 -7.12 -3.03 6.33
CA ALA A 57 -6.71 -2.98 7.72
C ALA A 57 -7.91 -3.12 8.67
N ASP A 58 -9.00 -2.41 8.37
CA ASP A 58 -10.25 -2.45 9.13
C ASP A 58 -10.90 -3.84 9.06
N GLN A 59 -10.94 -4.48 7.88
CA GLN A 59 -11.44 -5.85 7.72
C GLN A 59 -10.66 -6.88 8.53
N LYS A 60 -9.34 -6.66 8.68
CA LYS A 60 -8.42 -7.54 9.41
C LYS A 60 -8.27 -7.19 10.89
N GLY A 61 -8.78 -6.04 11.33
CA GLY A 61 -8.59 -5.54 12.69
C GLY A 61 -7.14 -5.20 13.03
N ILE A 62 -6.36 -4.75 12.04
CA ILE A 62 -4.93 -4.39 12.19
C ILE A 62 -4.68 -2.91 11.89
N GLY A 63 -3.51 -2.40 12.28
CA GLY A 63 -3.10 -1.04 11.94
C GLY A 63 -2.75 -0.88 10.45
N TRP A 64 -2.95 0.32 9.91
CA TRP A 64 -2.70 0.65 8.50
C TRP A 64 -1.29 0.28 8.02
N PHE A 65 -0.27 0.53 8.84
CA PHE A 65 1.12 0.18 8.53
C PHE A 65 1.35 -1.33 8.43
N ASN A 66 0.75 -2.11 9.32
CA ASN A 66 0.86 -3.56 9.29
C ASN A 66 0.18 -4.12 8.03
N ALA A 67 -1.00 -3.58 7.70
CA ALA A 67 -1.70 -3.89 6.46
C ALA A 67 -0.83 -3.57 5.23
N PHE A 68 -0.28 -2.36 5.14
CA PHE A 68 0.59 -1.96 4.03
C PHE A 68 1.80 -2.90 3.90
N ASN A 69 2.48 -3.19 5.00
CA ASN A 69 3.64 -4.09 5.00
C ASN A 69 3.28 -5.52 4.57
N GLU A 70 2.16 -6.06 5.04
CA GLU A 70 1.67 -7.39 4.65
C GLU A 70 1.40 -7.45 3.13
N ILE A 71 0.70 -6.43 2.61
CA ILE A 71 0.35 -6.34 1.19
C ILE A 71 1.62 -6.25 0.33
N VAL A 72 2.51 -5.29 0.62
CA VAL A 72 3.73 -5.07 -0.17
C VAL A 72 4.66 -6.27 -0.09
N SER A 73 4.82 -6.87 1.09
CA SER A 73 5.63 -8.09 1.24
C SER A 73 5.06 -9.23 0.43
N THR A 74 3.72 -9.36 0.36
CA THR A 74 3.06 -10.39 -0.45
C THR A 74 3.32 -10.16 -1.94
N ILE A 75 3.13 -8.92 -2.43
CA ILE A 75 3.37 -8.55 -3.82
C ILE A 75 4.82 -8.83 -4.22
N LEU A 76 5.80 -8.45 -3.39
CA LEU A 76 7.22 -8.66 -3.67
C LEU A 76 7.61 -10.14 -3.70
N HIS A 77 7.06 -10.98 -2.81
CA HIS A 77 7.31 -12.42 -2.84
C HIS A 77 6.74 -13.10 -4.08
N LEU A 78 5.58 -12.64 -4.57
CA LEU A 78 4.95 -13.17 -5.79
C LEU A 78 5.77 -12.88 -7.07
N GLN A 79 6.64 -11.86 -7.07
CA GLN A 79 7.48 -11.53 -8.22
C GLN A 79 8.76 -12.37 -8.31
N THR A 80 9.10 -13.12 -7.27
CA THR A 80 10.30 -13.97 -7.18
C THR A 80 10.07 -15.45 -7.52
N GLN A 81 8.87 -15.83 -7.98
CA GLN A 81 8.54 -17.17 -8.47
C GLN A 81 8.29 -17.17 -9.97
#